data_AF-A0A349I1X8-F1
#
_entry.id   AF-A0A349I1X8-F1
#
_cell.length_a   1.000
_cell.length_b   1.000
_cell.length_c   1.000
_cell.angle_alpha   90.00
_cell.angle_beta   90.00
_cell.angle_gamma   90.00
#
_symmetry.space_group_name_H-M   'P 1'
#
loop_
_entity.id
_entity.type
_entity.pdbx_description
1 polymer ?
#
loop_
_entity_poly.entity_id
_entity_poly.type
_entity_poly.pdbx_seq_one_letter_code
_entity_poly.pdbx_strand_id
1 'polypeptide(L)'
;MGKYITIGILVIIIMVVSIQTFGLFRRGYGMGKQLRVSREKMEALSRENEELQAQLNYFSREENLEKELRAKFNYKRPDENVMIITP
;
A
#
# COMPACT_ATOMS: atom_id res chain seq x y z
N MET A 1 41.25 -43.27 -20.88
CA MET A 1 41.47 -41.82 -20.61
C MET A 1 40.35 -40.92 -21.11
N GLY A 2 39.89 -41.03 -22.37
CA GLY A 2 38.84 -40.15 -22.91
C GLY A 2 37.52 -40.10 -22.11
N LYS A 3 37.05 -41.24 -21.57
CA LYS A 3 35.81 -41.30 -20.76
C LYS A 3 35.86 -40.45 -19.49
N TYR A 4 37.00 -40.39 -18.80
CA TYR A 4 37.14 -39.60 -17.58
C TYR A 4 37.21 -38.10 -17.88
N ILE A 5 37.80 -37.73 -19.02
CA ILE A 5 37.83 -36.34 -19.50
C ILE A 5 36.42 -35.89 -19.87
N THR A 6 35.64 -36.72 -20.58
CA THR A 6 34.24 -36.39 -20.90
C THR A 6 33.37 -36.27 -19.65
N ILE A 7 33.58 -37.11 -18.63
CA ILE A 7 32.86 -37.00 -17.35
C ILE A 7 33.23 -35.71 -16.63
N GLY A 8 34.51 -35.35 -16.60
CA GLY A 8 34.97 -34.10 -15.99
C GLY A 8 34.34 -32.85 -16.64
N ILE A 9 34.28 -32.82 -17.98
CA ILE A 9 33.64 -31.73 -18.72
C ILE A 9 32.14 -31.66 -18.41
N LEU A 10 31.46 -32.81 -18.35
CA LEU A 10 30.02 -32.85 -18.04
C LEU A 10 29.73 -32.30 -16.63
N VAL A 11 30.56 -32.63 -15.64
CA VAL A 11 30.43 -32.12 -14.27
C VAL A 11 30.61 -30.61 -14.21
N ILE A 12 31.58 -30.07 -14.96
CA ILE A 12 31.81 -28.62 -15.03
C ILE A 12 30.60 -27.91 -15.66
N ILE A 13 30.04 -28.46 -16.74
CA ILE A 13 28.85 -27.90 -17.39
C ILE A 13 27.67 -27.89 -16.41
N ILE A 14 27.42 -28.99 -15.70
CA ILE A 14 26.34 -29.09 -14.71
C ILE A 14 26.54 -28.05 -13.59
N MET A 15 27.77 -27.87 -13.12
CA MET A 15 28.09 -26.91 -12.07
C MET A 15 27.83 -25.45 -12.54
N VAL A 16 28.24 -25.10 -13.75
CA VAL A 16 28.01 -23.77 -14.34
C VAL A 16 26.53 -23.49 -14.54
N VAL A 17 25.78 -24.44 -15.10
CA VAL A 17 24.32 -24.32 -15.29
C VAL A 17 23.62 -24.14 -13.94
N SER A 18 23.99 -24.93 -12.94
CA SER A 18 23.40 -24.84 -11.59
C SER A 18 23.58 -23.45 -10.97
N ILE A 19 24.77 -22.87 -11.07
CA ILE A 19 25.06 -21.52 -10.55
C ILE A 19 24.23 -20.46 -11.28
N GLN A 20 24.13 -20.53 -12.61
CA GLN A 20 23.35 -19.58 -13.40
C GLN A 20 21.86 -19.65 -13.06
N THR A 21 21.31 -20.86 -12.98
CA THR A 21 19.90 -21.07 -12.64
C THR A 21 19.60 -20.54 -11.24
N PHE A 22 20.48 -20.78 -10.26
CA PHE A 22 20.31 -20.25 -8.90
C PHE A 22 20.31 -18.71 -8.84
N GLY A 23 21.14 -18.07 -9.67
CA GLY A 23 21.17 -16.62 -9.81
C GLY A 23 19.86 -16.05 -10.36
N LEU A 24 19.26 -16.72 -11.36
CA LEU A 24 17.97 -16.33 -11.93
C LEU A 24 16.82 -16.48 -10.93
N PHE A 25 16.79 -17.57 -10.17
CA PHE A 25 15.77 -17.79 -9.14
C PHE A 25 15.82 -16.71 -8.05
N ARG A 26 17.01 -16.29 -7.58
CA ARG A 26 17.13 -15.20 -6.61
C ARG A 26 16.62 -13.86 -7.15
N ARG A 27 16.90 -13.55 -8.42
CA ARG A 27 16.42 -12.32 -9.07
C ARG A 27 14.90 -12.31 -9.21
N GLY A 28 14.31 -13.44 -9.61
CA GLY A 28 12.86 -13.59 -9.73
C GLY A 28 12.13 -13.39 -8.39
N TYR A 29 12.66 -13.96 -7.30
CA TYR A 29 12.05 -13.83 -5.98
C TYR A 29 12.12 -12.38 -5.43
N GLY A 30 13.24 -11.68 -5.66
CA GLY A 30 13.39 -10.28 -5.28
C GLY A 30 12.43 -9.35 -6.04
N MET A 31 12.27 -9.55 -7.35
CA MET A 31 11.35 -8.78 -8.19
C MET A 31 9.89 -8.98 -7.78
N GLY A 32 9.48 -10.21 -7.48
CA GLY A 32 8.11 -10.49 -7.02
C GLY A 32 7.76 -9.75 -5.72
N LYS A 33 8.71 -9.69 -4.78
CA LYS A 33 8.52 -8.97 -3.50
C LYS A 33 8.39 -7.46 -3.73
N GLN A 34 9.24 -6.87 -4.57
CA GLN A 34 9.18 -5.44 -4.87
C GLN A 34 7.89 -5.07 -5.59
N LEU A 35 7.45 -5.90 -6.54
CA LEU A 35 6.20 -5.69 -7.26
C LEU A 35 4.99 -5.74 -6.32
N ARG A 36 4.97 -6.68 -5.37
CA ARG A 36 3.91 -6.78 -4.37
C ARG A 36 3.86 -5.54 -3.46
N VAL A 37 5.00 -5.13 -2.91
CA VAL A 37 5.08 -3.91 -2.08
C VAL A 37 4.66 -2.66 -2.87
N SER A 38 5.05 -2.58 -4.15
CA SER A 38 4.64 -1.46 -5.00
C SER A 38 3.13 -1.45 -5.25
N ARG A 39 2.51 -2.62 -5.45
CA ARG A 39 1.05 -2.73 -5.62
C ARG A 39 0.31 -2.37 -4.34
N GLU A 40 0.76 -2.87 -3.18
CA GLU A 40 0.17 -2.54 -1.88
C GLU A 40 0.22 -1.02 -1.61
N LYS A 41 1.35 -0.36 -1.93
CA LYS A 41 1.48 1.10 -1.82
C LYS A 41 0.55 1.85 -2.77
N MET A 42 0.42 1.40 -4.03
CA MET A 42 -0.49 2.02 -4.98
C MET A 42 -1.95 1.91 -4.52
N GLU A 43 -2.34 0.76 -3.99
CA GLU A 43 -3.70 0.54 -3.50
C GLU A 43 -4.00 1.42 -2.27
N ALA A 44 -3.05 1.52 -1.33
CA ALA A 44 -3.17 2.42 -0.18
C ALA A 44 -3.33 3.89 -0.60
N LEU A 45 -2.49 4.36 -1.54
CA LEU A 45 -2.57 5.73 -2.06
C LEU A 45 -3.87 5.99 -2.82
N SER A 46 -4.40 5.00 -3.54
CA SER A 46 -5.70 5.11 -4.22
C SER A 46 -6.83 5.33 -3.22
N ARG A 47 -6.86 4.53 -2.14
CA ARG A 47 -7.86 4.67 -1.07
C ARG A 47 -7.75 6.00 -0.35
N GLU A 48 -6.53 6.44 -0.03
CA GLU A 48 -6.30 7.75 0.59
C GLU A 48 -6.80 8.89 -0.30
N ASN A 49 -6.56 8.82 -1.61
CA ASN A 49 -7.05 9.82 -2.55
C ASN A 49 -8.59 9.82 -2.63
N GLU A 50 -9.23 8.65 -2.67
CA GLU A 50 -10.70 8.54 -2.64
C GLU A 50 -11.28 9.14 -1.35
N GLU A 51 -10.66 8.87 -0.20
CA GLU A 51 -11.10 9.43 1.09
C GLU A 51 -10.95 10.96 1.12
N LEU A 52 -9.79 11.47 0.68
CA LEU A 52 -9.54 12.91 0.61
C LEU A 52 -10.51 13.60 -0.35
N GLN A 53 -10.81 13.00 -1.50
CA GLN A 53 -11.83 13.53 -2.41
C GLN A 53 -13.23 13.52 -1.78
N ALA A 54 -13.59 12.47 -1.04
CA ALA A 54 -14.84 12.42 -0.32
C ALA A 54 -14.92 13.52 0.74
N GLN A 55 -13.85 13.76 1.49
CA GLN A 55 -13.76 14.85 2.47
C GLN A 55 -13.86 16.22 1.78
N LEU A 56 -13.13 16.44 0.68
CA LEU A 56 -13.22 17.69 -0.07
C LEU A 56 -14.64 17.96 -0.58
N ASN A 57 -15.30 16.95 -1.13
CA ASN A 57 -16.69 17.05 -1.58
C ASN A 57 -17.68 17.26 -0.43
N TYR A 58 -17.38 16.71 0.76
CA TYR A 58 -18.17 16.92 1.95
C TYR A 58 -18.06 18.36 2.44
N PHE A 59 -16.83 18.89 2.54
CA PHE A 59 -16.53 20.25 3.01
C PHE A 59 -16.81 21.34 1.97
N SER A 60 -16.90 21.00 0.68
CA SER A 60 -17.28 21.95 -0.37
C SER A 60 -18.75 22.39 -0.26
N ARG A 61 -19.57 21.70 0.54
CA ARG A 61 -20.95 22.08 0.81
C ARG A 61 -21.01 22.94 2.08
N GLU A 62 -21.42 24.20 1.94
CA GLU A 62 -21.49 25.17 3.03
C GLU A 62 -22.33 24.66 4.23
N GLU A 63 -23.41 23.92 3.97
CA GLU A 63 -24.26 23.30 5.01
C GLU A 63 -23.50 22.30 5.90
N ASN A 64 -22.55 21.55 5.33
CA ASN A 64 -21.75 20.58 6.06
C ASN A 64 -20.62 21.28 6.83
N LEU A 65 -20.06 22.35 6.26
CA LEU A 65 -19.09 23.20 6.94
C LEU A 65 -19.71 23.86 8.18
N GLU A 66 -20.94 24.36 8.07
CA GLU A 66 -21.68 24.94 9.20
C GLU A 66 -22.02 23.90 10.29
N LYS A 67 -22.33 22.66 9.89
CA LYS A 67 -22.56 21.54 10.84
C LYS A 67 -21.29 21.18 11.62
N GLU A 68 -20.15 21.06 10.95
CA GLU A 68 -18.85 20.78 11.58
C GLU A 68 -18.40 21.92 12.50
N LEU A 69 -18.55 23.17 12.06
CA LEU A 69 -18.28 24.34 12.90
C LEU A 69 -19.20 24.38 14.12
N ARG A 70 -20.50 24.09 13.97
CA ARG A 70 -21.43 23.98 15.12
C ARG A 70 -21.03 22.87 16.08
N ALA A 71 -20.68 21.70 15.58
CA ALA A 71 -20.28 20.56 16.42
C ALA A 71 -18.97 20.85 17.17
N LYS A 72 -17.99 21.49 16.53
CA LYS A 72 -16.67 21.75 17.08
C LYS A 72 -16.66 22.88 18.12
N PHE A 73 -17.52 23.89 17.96
CA PHE A 73 -17.61 25.02 18.86
C PHE A 73 -18.87 24.99 19.76
N ASN A 74 -19.65 23.90 19.68
CA ASN A 74 -20.90 23.69 20.43
C ASN A 74 -21.92 24.84 20.25
N TYR A 75 -21.97 25.43 19.05
CA TYR A 75 -22.89 26.52 18.75
C TYR A 75 -24.32 25.99 18.55
N LYS A 76 -25.25 26.55 19.33
CA LYS A 76 -26.70 26.29 19.20
C LYS A 76 -27.35 27.35 18.34
N ARG A 77 -28.44 27.01 17.66
CA ARG A 77 -29.27 28.01 16.96
C ARG A 77 -29.91 28.96 18.01
N PRO A 78 -30.16 30.25 17.68
CA PRO A 78 -30.74 31.20 18.63
C PRO A 78 -32.11 30.76 19.20
N ASP A 79 -32.77 29.82 18.54
CA ASP A 79 -34.05 29.19 18.85
C ASP A 79 -33.96 27.83 19.58
N GLU A 80 -32.75 27.33 19.89
CA GLU A 80 -32.56 26.08 20.64
C GLU A 80 -32.46 26.31 22.15
N ASN A 81 -33.44 25.81 22.92
CA ASN A 81 -33.38 25.78 24.38
C ASN A 81 -32.22 24.89 24.87
N VAL A 82 -31.27 25.49 25.60
CA VAL A 82 -30.15 24.78 26.24
C VAL A 82 -30.58 24.35 27.64
N MET A 83 -30.78 23.05 27.87
CA MET A 83 -30.93 22.49 29.20
C MET A 83 -29.54 22.07 29.70
N ILE A 84 -28.99 22.79 30.68
CA ILE A 84 -27.75 22.41 31.36
C ILE A 84 -28.14 21.50 32.53
N ILE A 85 -27.68 20.24 32.49
CA ILE A 85 -27.85 19.28 33.59
C ILE A 85 -26.56 19.28 34.41
N THR A 86 -26.64 19.73 35.66
CA THR A 86 -25.57 19.63 36.66
C THR A 86 -25.86 18.49 37.64
N PRO A 87 -24.84 17.78 38.15
CA PRO A 87 -25.00 16.69 39.12
C PRO A 87 -25.50 17.17 40.48
#